data_AF-A0A744GAT1-F1
#
_entry.id   AF-A0A744GAT1-F1
#
_cell.length_a   1.000
_cell.length_b   1.000
_cell.length_c   1.000
_cell.angle_alpha   90.00
_cell.angle_beta   90.00
_cell.angle_gamma   90.00
#
_symmetry.space_group_name_H-M   'P 1'
#
loop_
_entity.id
_entity.type
_entity.pdbx_description
1 polymer ?
#
loop_
_entity_poly.entity_id
_entity_poly.type
_entity_poly.pdbx_seq_one_letter_code
_entity_poly.pdbx_strand_id
1 'polypeptide(L)' 'MKNLDDLLVLLAEIGVPKEVLHEADGSWQLRNDLALSSAETVALQVLLKSRYGYEFFLWGEHDYSLDELAHGNGK' A
#
# COMPACT_ATOMS: atom_id res chain seq x y z
N MET A 1 2.48 -7.36 -8.99
CA MET A 1 3.04 -5.99 -9.10
C MET A 1 4.49 -6.11 -9.51
N LYS A 2 5.04 -5.17 -10.30
CA LYS A 2 6.42 -5.32 -10.80
C LYS A 2 7.44 -4.50 -10.02
N ASN A 3 7.02 -3.49 -9.26
CA ASN A 3 7.89 -2.53 -8.56
C ASN A 3 7.08 -1.58 -7.65
N LEU A 4 7.79 -0.82 -6.82
CA LEU A 4 7.25 0.18 -5.89
C LEU A 4 6.41 1.27 -6.61
N ASP A 5 6.80 1.67 -7.82
CA ASP A 5 6.09 2.69 -8.60
C ASP A 5 4.61 2.35 -8.86
N ASP A 6 4.33 1.08 -9.19
CA ASP A 6 2.95 0.59 -9.35
C ASP A 6 2.12 0.79 -8.06
N LEU A 7 2.73 0.55 -6.90
CA LEU A 7 2.09 0.73 -5.60
C LEU A 7 1.82 2.19 -5.29
N LEU A 8 2.78 3.08 -5.59
CA LEU A 8 2.60 4.51 -5.41
C LEU A 8 1.45 5.05 -6.27
N VAL A 9 1.27 4.51 -7.48
CA VAL A 9 0.11 4.86 -8.33
C VAL A 9 -1.20 4.43 -7.66
N LEU A 10 -1.28 3.22 -7.09
CA LEU A 10 -2.47 2.79 -6.35
C LEU A 10 -2.76 3.66 -5.14
N LEU A 11 -1.72 4.04 -4.39
CA LEU A 11 -1.85 4.92 -3.23
C LEU A 11 -2.36 6.30 -3.64
N ALA A 12 -1.90 6.82 -4.77
CA ALA A 12 -2.42 8.07 -5.32
C ALA A 12 -3.91 7.95 -5.72
N GLU A 13 -4.35 6.79 -6.21
CA GLU A 13 -5.75 6.55 -6.59
C GLU A 13 -6.70 6.48 -5.39
N ILE A 14 -6.24 6.01 -4.23
CA ILE A 14 -7.07 5.92 -3.01
C ILE A 14 -7.08 7.22 -2.19
N GLY A 15 -6.27 8.21 -2.56
CA GLY A 15 -6.29 9.54 -1.96
C GLY A 15 -4.99 10.02 -1.31
N VAL A 16 -3.90 9.24 -1.37
CA VAL A 16 -2.62 9.66 -0.78
C VAL A 16 -2.02 10.80 -1.63
N PRO A 17 -1.62 11.92 -1.01
CA PRO A 17 -1.03 13.04 -1.73
C PRO A 17 0.25 12.65 -2.46
N LYS A 18 0.38 13.07 -3.72
CA LYS A 18 1.58 12.79 -4.55
C LYS A 18 2.87 13.35 -3.94
N GLU A 19 2.77 14.45 -3.18
CA GLU A 19 3.91 15.05 -2.48
C GLU A 19 4.48 14.08 -1.44
N VAL A 20 3.61 13.43 -0.66
CA VAL A 20 4.00 12.40 0.31
C VAL A 20 4.58 11.18 -0.40
N LEU A 21 3.94 10.74 -1.49
CA LEU A 21 4.40 9.58 -2.27
C LEU A 21 5.74 9.80 -2.97
N HIS A 22 6.11 11.05 -3.27
CA HIS A 22 7.40 11.38 -3.87
C HIS A 22 8.56 11.23 -2.87
N GLU A 23 8.29 11.39 -1.57
CA GLU A 23 9.28 11.19 -0.50
C GLU A 23 9.22 9.78 0.11
N ALA A 24 8.17 9.01 -0.21
CA ALA A 24 7.96 7.67 0.30
C ALA A 24 9.03 6.70 -0.22
N ASP A 25 9.60 5.93 0.70
CA ASP A 25 10.55 4.86 0.41
C ASP A 25 9.92 3.49 0.71
N GLY A 26 10.51 2.40 0.20
CA GLY A 26 10.05 1.03 0.45
C GLY A 26 9.92 0.68 1.94
N SER A 27 10.69 1.34 2.80
CA SER A 27 10.66 1.15 4.26
C SER A 27 9.42 1.75 4.95
N TRP A 28 8.68 2.65 4.29
CA TRP A 28 7.53 3.33 4.87
C TRP A 28 6.36 2.37 5.08
N GLN A 29 5.67 2.52 6.21
CA GLN A 29 4.51 1.72 6.56
C GLN A 29 3.19 2.42 6.24
N LEU A 30 2.16 1.63 5.94
CA LEU A 30 0.85 2.13 5.52
C LEU A 30 0.18 3.03 6.58
N ARG A 31 0.20 2.64 7.86
CA ARG A 31 -0.49 3.39 8.92
C ARG A 31 0.46 4.29 9.69
N ASN A 32 1.69 3.86 9.95
CA ASN A 32 2.63 4.61 10.76
C ASN A 32 3.21 5.82 10.01
N ASP A 33 3.57 5.65 8.74
CA ASP A 33 4.22 6.70 7.94
C ASP A 33 3.22 7.39 7.00
N LEU A 34 2.42 6.61 6.27
CA LEU A 34 1.41 7.16 5.34
C LEU A 34 0.09 7.54 6.01
N ALA A 35 -0.09 7.23 7.30
CA ALA A 35 -1.28 7.55 8.08
C ALA A 35 -2.60 7.11 7.42
N LEU A 36 -2.58 6.01 6.65
CA LEU A 36 -3.76 5.53 5.95
C LEU A 36 -4.87 5.17 6.93
N SER A 37 -6.06 5.73 6.66
CA SER A 37 -7.27 5.38 7.38
C SER A 37 -7.72 3.96 7.07
N SER A 38 -8.56 3.39 7.94
CA SER A 38 -9.15 2.07 7.73
C SER A 38 -9.92 1.96 6.41
N ALA A 39 -10.47 3.07 5.90
CA ALA A 39 -11.16 3.08 4.61
C ALA A 39 -10.18 3.01 3.43
N GLU A 40 -9.06 3.73 3.52
CA GLU A 40 -8.04 3.72 2.47
C GLU A 40 -7.29 2.38 2.44
N THR A 41 -7.00 1.77 3.59
CA THR A 41 -6.40 0.42 3.63
C THR A 41 -7.30 -0.64 3.00
N VAL A 42 -8.63 -0.53 3.16
CA VAL A 42 -9.60 -1.39 2.44
C VAL A 42 -9.54 -1.17 0.94
N ALA A 43 -9.60 0.09 0.53
CA ALA A 43 -9.57 0.45 -0.88
C ALA A 43 -8.29 -0.11 -1.53
N LEU A 44 -7.15 0.03 -0.86
CA LEU A 44 -5.88 -0.53 -1.29
C LEU A 44 -5.94 -2.06 -1.41
N GLN A 45 -6.46 -2.76 -0.39
CA GLN A 45 -6.60 -4.22 -0.42
C GLN A 45 -7.46 -4.70 -1.60
N VAL A 46 -8.58 -4.02 -1.86
CA VAL A 46 -9.47 -4.33 -2.98
C VAL A 46 -8.75 -4.12 -4.32
N LEU A 47 -7.99 -3.02 -4.47
CA LEU A 47 -7.24 -2.73 -5.69
C LEU A 47 -6.12 -3.74 -5.92
N LEU A 48 -5.36 -4.09 -4.87
CA LEU A 48 -4.29 -5.09 -4.94
C LEU A 48 -4.84 -6.46 -5.37
N LYS A 49 -5.96 -6.88 -4.79
CA LYS A 49 -6.64 -8.12 -5.16
C LYS A 49 -7.16 -8.06 -6.60
N SER A 50 -7.83 -6.97 -6.97
CA SER A 50 -8.47 -6.85 -8.29
C SER A 50 -7.49 -6.73 -9.44
N ARG A 51 -6.35 -6.04 -9.27
CA ARG A 51 -5.40 -5.78 -10.35
C ARG A 51 -4.24 -6.76 -10.39
N TYR A 52 -3.80 -7.23 -9.23
CA TYR A 52 -2.60 -8.06 -9.12
C TYR A 52 -2.86 -9.45 -8.53
N GLY A 53 -4.09 -9.75 -8.10
CA GLY A 53 -4.45 -11.04 -7.53
C GLY A 53 -3.83 -11.31 -6.15
N TYR A 54 -3.27 -10.29 -5.51
CA TYR A 54 -2.67 -10.43 -4.19
C TYR A 54 -3.72 -10.31 -3.09
N GLU A 55 -3.76 -11.27 -2.17
CA GLU A 55 -4.56 -11.20 -0.96
C GLU A 55 -3.69 -10.78 0.21
N PHE A 56 -3.82 -9.53 0.62
CA PHE A 56 -3.23 -9.00 1.85
C PHE A 56 -4.32 -8.82 2.91
N PHE A 57 -3.95 -8.98 4.18
CA PHE A 57 -4.84 -8.71 5.32
C PHE A 57 -4.46 -7.38 5.98
N LEU A 58 -4.78 -6.27 5.33
CA LEU A 58 -4.38 -4.91 5.77
C LEU A 58 -5.18 -4.37 6.98
N TRP A 59 -6.08 -5.19 7.52
CA TRP A 59 -6.90 -4.86 8.69
C TRP A 59 -6.31 -5.33 10.02
N GLY A 60 -5.22 -6.11 9.99
CA GLY A 60 -4.59 -6.67 11.18
C GLY A 60 -3.78 -5.65 12.00
N GLU A 61 -3.05 -6.19 12.98
CA GLU A 61 -2.06 -5.48 13.78
C GLU A 61 -0.75 -5.25 13.02
N HIS A 62 -0.50 -6.02 11.94
CA HIS A 62 0.68 -5.85 11.10
C HIS A 62 0.52 -4.62 10.21
N ASP A 63 1.41 -3.65 10.40
CA ASP A 63 1.53 -2.52 9.49
C ASP A 63 2.54 -2.86 8.40
N TYR A 64 2.02 -3.01 7.19
CA TYR A 64 2.82 -3.43 6.04
C TYR A 64 3.66 -2.27 5.52
N SER A 65 4.93 -2.55 5.24
CA SER A 65 5.78 -1.64 4.49
C SER A 65 5.43 -1.66 3.00
N LEU A 66 5.76 -0.56 2.30
CA LEU A 66 5.58 -0.47 0.86
C LEU A 66 6.37 -1.55 0.12
N ASP A 67 7.56 -1.91 0.61
CA ASP A 67 8.39 -2.96 0.04
C ASP A 67 7.77 -4.35 0.20
N GLU A 68 7.18 -4.66 1.36
CA GLU A 68 6.44 -5.92 1.58
C GLU A 68 5.29 -6.07 0.59
N LEU A 69 4.55 -4.98 0.34
CA LEU A 69 3.45 -4.95 -0.62
C LEU A 69 3.94 -5.02 -2.06
N ALA A 70 5.06 -4.35 -2.37
CA ALA A 70 5.72 -4.38 -3.68
C ALA A 70 6.17 -5.79 -4.07
N HIS A 71 6.73 -6.53 -3.13
CA HIS A 71 7.25 -7.87 -3.36
C HIS A 71 6.21 -8.98 -3.19
N GLY A 72 4.98 -8.66 -2.79
CA GLY A 72 3.95 -9.68 -2.57
C GLY A 72 4.18 -10.53 -1.33
N ASN A 73 4.99 -10.06 -0.37
CA ASN A 73 5.26 -10.76 0.90
C ASN A 73 4.11 -10.52 1.89
N GLY A 74 2.88 -10.84 1.47
CA GLY A 74 1.75 -10.98 2.36
C GLY A 74 1.83 -12.36 3.01
N LYS A 75 2.48 -12.46 4.16
CA LYS A 75 2.53 -13.71 4.92
C LYS A 75 1.18 -14.04 5.54
#